data_AF-A0A2E7ASD0-F1
#
_entry.id   AF-A0A2E7ASD0-F1
#
_cell.length_a   1.000
_cell.length_b   1.000
_cell.length_c   1.000
_cell.angle_alpha   90.00
_cell.angle_beta   90.00
_cell.angle_gamma   90.00
#
_symmetry.space_group_name_H-M   'P 1'
#
loop_
_entity.id
_entity.type
_entity.pdbx_description
1 polymer ?
#
loop_
_entity_poly.entity_id
_entity_poly.type
_entity_poly.pdbx_seq_one_letter_code
_entity_poly.pdbx_strand_id
1 'polypeptide(L)'
;MLFLTATVVLVFTSAMGHTASFTIRNQDSYRLTITDGGPPESLENSIAQYVEDRSLTVLNGDNEPLMDLWFARQLPSPTDPNTHPGVAYSTLNEGVVLAVMRLHQEHNDFRDQPVGAGIYLARYLRQPDDGNHLGETTYRDYAVLTTPKADSVGPQGFEETLNQALDLNLHPFAWGLWPANEVVTESEPGIAAFQPDKWAVKLSLPREDGSSITIAMVVAGNEWHY
;
A
#
# COMPACT_ATOMS: atom_id res chain seq x y z
N MET A 1 23.13 61.48 46.98
CA MET A 1 22.04 62.07 46.17
C MET A 1 22.23 61.59 44.75
N LEU A 2 21.32 60.95 44.02
CA LEU A 2 19.95 60.49 44.22
C LEU A 2 19.78 59.41 43.13
N PHE A 3 19.47 58.16 43.48
CA PHE A 3 19.14 57.12 42.48
C PHE A 3 17.65 57.27 42.12
N LEU A 4 17.36 57.45 40.84
CA LEU A 4 15.99 57.54 40.32
C LEU A 4 15.52 56.13 39.93
N THR A 5 14.67 55.53 40.76
CA THR A 5 13.94 54.29 40.46
C THR A 5 12.71 54.62 39.61
N ALA A 6 12.66 54.12 38.37
CA ALA A 6 11.47 54.17 37.54
C ALA A 6 10.58 52.96 37.83
N THR A 7 9.40 53.20 38.40
CA THR A 7 8.34 52.20 38.58
C THR A 7 7.55 52.09 37.28
N VAL A 8 7.59 50.93 36.61
CA VAL A 8 6.66 50.60 35.52
C VAL A 8 5.48 49.86 36.14
N VAL A 9 4.31 50.48 36.10
CA VAL A 9 3.03 49.84 36.41
C VAL A 9 2.56 49.14 35.14
N LEU A 10 2.52 47.80 35.16
CA LEU A 10 1.90 47.00 34.11
C LEU A 10 0.44 46.74 34.48
N VAL A 11 -0.48 47.26 33.67
CA VAL A 11 -1.92 46.99 33.76
C VAL A 11 -2.19 45.63 33.09
N PHE A 12 -2.69 44.66 33.85
CA PHE A 12 -3.14 43.38 33.31
C PHE A 12 -4.56 43.52 32.74
N THR A 13 -4.70 43.39 31.42
CA THR A 13 -5.98 43.07 30.79
C THR A 13 -6.11 41.55 30.71
N SER A 14 -7.12 41.00 31.41
CA SER A 14 -7.39 39.56 31.43
C SER A 14 -8.09 39.13 30.12
N ALA A 15 -7.32 38.62 29.17
CA ALA A 15 -7.87 37.80 28.10
C ALA A 15 -8.02 36.36 28.63
N MET A 16 -9.24 35.83 28.66
CA MET A 16 -9.51 34.41 28.88
C MET A 16 -8.86 33.63 27.73
N GLY A 17 -7.67 33.11 27.96
CA GLY A 17 -6.99 32.20 27.05
C GLY A 17 -7.69 30.84 27.10
N HIS A 18 -8.48 30.53 26.09
CA HIS A 18 -8.79 29.15 25.77
C HIS A 18 -7.52 28.52 25.19
N THR A 19 -6.74 27.83 26.03
CA THR A 19 -5.70 26.91 25.55
C THR A 19 -6.42 25.75 24.88
N ALA A 20 -6.59 25.82 23.56
CA ALA A 20 -6.86 24.63 22.77
C ALA A 20 -5.59 23.78 22.82
N SER A 21 -5.61 22.72 23.63
CA SER A 21 -4.61 21.67 23.54
C SER A 21 -4.89 20.88 22.26
N PHE A 22 -4.17 21.22 21.19
CA PHE A 22 -4.04 20.29 20.07
C PHE A 22 -3.09 19.19 20.52
N THR A 23 -3.62 18.00 20.74
CA THR A 23 -2.81 16.79 20.71
C THR A 23 -2.34 16.63 19.27
N ILE A 24 -1.07 16.95 18.99
CA ILE A 24 -0.40 16.35 17.83
C ILE A 24 -0.32 14.87 18.16
N ARG A 25 -1.26 14.07 17.65
CA ARG A 25 -1.04 12.62 17.57
C ARG A 25 0.14 12.48 16.62
N ASN A 26 1.29 12.05 17.14
CA ASN A 26 2.36 11.56 16.30
C ASN A 26 1.73 10.42 15.49
N GLN A 27 1.54 10.62 14.18
CA GLN A 27 1.16 9.53 13.30
C GLN A 27 2.40 8.64 13.25
N ASP A 28 2.29 7.45 13.85
CA ASP A 28 3.38 6.50 13.95
C ASP A 28 4.02 6.26 12.57
N SER A 29 5.33 6.48 12.48
CA SER A 29 6.06 6.39 11.22
C SER A 29 6.24 4.92 10.82
N TYR A 30 5.84 4.57 9.60
CA TYR A 30 6.09 3.23 9.07
C TYR A 30 7.54 3.11 8.60
N ARG A 31 8.12 1.92 8.73
CA ARG A 31 9.49 1.63 8.30
C ARG A 31 9.51 0.41 7.40
N LEU A 32 10.48 0.38 6.48
CA LEU A 32 10.74 -0.75 5.62
C LEU A 32 12.06 -1.41 6.01
N THR A 33 12.05 -2.73 6.10
CA THR A 33 13.26 -3.53 6.23
C THR A 33 13.29 -4.60 5.15
N ILE A 34 14.47 -4.90 4.62
CA ILE A 34 14.67 -6.04 3.73
C ILE A 34 15.05 -7.21 4.63
N THR A 35 14.20 -8.22 4.68
CA THR A 35 14.36 -9.36 5.59
C THR A 35 14.76 -10.60 4.79
N ASP A 36 15.84 -11.25 5.23
CA ASP A 36 16.25 -12.54 4.69
C ASP A 36 15.32 -13.64 5.21
N GLY A 37 14.94 -14.54 4.31
CA GLY A 37 13.97 -15.59 4.61
C GLY A 37 12.99 -15.70 3.45
N GLY A 38 13.03 -16.85 2.77
CA GLY A 38 12.19 -17.12 1.61
C GLY A 38 10.70 -16.97 1.93
N PRO A 39 9.85 -16.98 0.90
CA PRO A 39 8.41 -16.96 1.11
C PRO A 39 7.96 -18.19 1.92
N PRO A 40 6.79 -18.14 2.59
CA PRO A 40 6.37 -19.21 3.50
C PRO A 40 6.45 -20.62 2.89
N GLU A 41 7.01 -21.58 3.64
CA GLU A 41 7.21 -22.97 3.17
C GLU A 41 5.91 -23.70 2.81
N SER A 42 4.76 -23.21 3.28
CA SER A 42 3.44 -23.75 2.95
C SER A 42 2.96 -23.41 1.54
N LEU A 43 3.68 -22.57 0.79
CA LEU A 43 3.32 -22.21 -0.57
C LEU A 43 3.65 -23.32 -1.56
N GLU A 44 2.87 -23.39 -2.63
CA GLU A 44 3.20 -24.21 -3.78
C GLU A 44 4.55 -23.76 -4.38
N ASN A 45 5.35 -24.74 -4.84
CA ASN A 45 6.70 -24.48 -5.36
C ASN A 45 6.70 -23.48 -6.52
N SER A 46 5.68 -23.50 -7.37
CA SER A 46 5.55 -22.56 -8.49
C SER A 46 5.44 -21.12 -8.01
N ILE A 47 4.71 -20.87 -6.91
CA ILE A 47 4.56 -19.55 -6.30
C ILE A 47 5.86 -19.14 -5.61
N ALA A 48 6.46 -20.05 -4.81
CA ALA A 48 7.69 -19.77 -4.09
C ALA A 48 8.86 -19.42 -5.03
N GLN A 49 8.94 -20.06 -6.20
CA GLN A 49 9.96 -19.77 -7.22
C GLN A 49 9.71 -18.46 -7.97
N TYR A 50 8.45 -18.02 -8.06
CA TYR A 50 8.06 -16.83 -8.81
C TYR A 50 8.38 -15.51 -8.07
N VAL A 51 8.40 -15.53 -6.74
CA VAL A 51 8.68 -14.35 -5.90
C VAL A 51 10.09 -14.37 -5.32
N GLU A 52 10.61 -13.20 -4.95
CA GLU A 52 11.94 -13.00 -4.35
C GLU A 52 12.17 -13.86 -3.09
N ASP A 53 13.44 -14.15 -2.78
CA ASP A 53 13.84 -14.88 -1.55
C ASP A 53 13.84 -14.00 -0.31
N ARG A 54 13.71 -12.69 -0.48
CA ARG A 54 13.72 -11.70 0.60
C ARG A 54 12.41 -10.94 0.58
N SER A 55 11.84 -10.72 1.75
CA SER A 55 10.67 -9.87 1.88
C SER A 55 11.06 -8.41 2.06
N LEU A 56 10.13 -7.54 1.68
CA LEU A 56 10.03 -6.20 2.23
C LEU A 56 9.07 -6.27 3.42
N THR A 57 9.61 -6.15 4.63
CA THR A 57 8.84 -6.15 5.88
C THR A 57 8.49 -4.71 6.25
N VAL A 58 7.19 -4.44 6.34
CA VAL A 58 6.66 -3.15 6.82
C VAL A 58 6.47 -3.23 8.34
N LEU A 59 7.09 -2.30 9.05
CA LEU A 59 6.98 -2.15 10.50
C LEU A 59 6.12 -0.93 10.86
N ASN A 60 5.34 -1.02 11.93
CA ASN A 60 4.65 0.14 12.54
C ASN A 60 5.62 1.01 13.37
N GLY A 61 5.11 2.08 13.99
CA GLY A 61 5.93 2.97 14.84
C GLY A 61 6.51 2.30 16.09
N ASP A 62 5.89 1.20 16.55
CA ASP A 62 6.40 0.38 17.65
C ASP A 62 7.46 -0.65 17.20
N ASN A 63 7.81 -0.65 15.91
CA ASN A 63 8.70 -1.61 15.23
C ASN A 63 8.16 -3.05 15.20
N GLU A 64 6.85 -3.22 15.32
CA GLU A 64 6.20 -4.50 15.15
C GLU A 64 5.91 -4.75 13.66
N PRO A 65 6.11 -5.98 13.15
CA PRO A 65 5.86 -6.29 11.76
C PRO A 65 4.35 -6.31 11.47
N LEU A 66 3.94 -5.54 10.47
CA LEU A 66 2.56 -5.53 9.96
C LEU A 66 2.39 -6.55 8.86
N MET A 67 3.28 -6.51 7.88
CA MET A 67 3.26 -7.40 6.73
C MET A 67 4.65 -7.67 6.18
N ASP A 68 4.81 -8.85 5.61
CA ASP A 68 5.92 -9.20 4.71
C ASP A 68 5.41 -9.26 3.27
N LEU A 69 6.19 -8.70 2.35
CA LEU A 69 5.90 -8.68 0.93
C LEU A 69 7.06 -9.32 0.15
N TRP A 70 6.83 -10.50 -0.44
CA TRP A 70 7.76 -11.08 -1.41
C TRP A 70 7.23 -10.77 -2.81
N PHE A 71 7.83 -9.77 -3.44
CA PHE A 71 7.42 -9.34 -4.79
C PHE A 71 7.89 -10.34 -5.86
N ALA A 72 7.19 -10.35 -6.99
CA ALA A 72 7.57 -11.12 -8.17
C ALA A 72 9.01 -10.79 -8.59
N ARG A 73 9.83 -11.82 -8.83
CA ARG A 73 11.22 -11.62 -9.29
C ARG A 73 11.26 -11.01 -10.68
N GLN A 74 10.31 -11.39 -11.52
CA GLN A 74 10.17 -10.93 -12.89
C GLN A 74 8.70 -11.05 -13.29
N LEU A 75 8.13 -9.95 -13.75
CA LEU A 75 6.76 -9.93 -14.26
C LEU A 75 6.72 -10.37 -15.73
N PRO A 76 5.61 -10.99 -16.17
CA PRO A 76 5.31 -11.21 -17.57
C PRO A 76 5.39 -9.91 -18.40
N SER A 77 5.76 -10.05 -19.67
CA SER A 77 5.74 -8.92 -20.61
C SER A 77 4.31 -8.35 -20.77
N PRO A 78 4.15 -7.03 -21.00
CA PRO A 78 2.83 -6.45 -21.23
C PRO A 78 2.17 -7.05 -22.48
N THR A 79 0.93 -7.52 -22.37
CA THR A 79 0.17 -8.09 -23.50
C THR A 79 -1.04 -7.24 -23.90
N ASP A 80 -1.60 -6.47 -22.97
CA ASP A 80 -2.80 -5.66 -23.20
C ASP A 80 -2.71 -4.29 -22.49
N PRO A 81 -1.93 -3.34 -23.05
CA PRO A 81 -1.81 -2.02 -22.45
C PRO A 81 -3.13 -1.23 -22.48
N ASN A 82 -3.49 -0.61 -21.36
CA ASN A 82 -4.71 0.18 -21.22
C ASN A 82 -4.40 1.64 -20.87
N THR A 83 -4.67 2.54 -21.80
CA THR A 83 -4.38 3.98 -21.66
C THR A 83 -5.58 4.78 -21.15
N HIS A 84 -6.57 4.14 -20.53
CA HIS A 84 -7.75 4.83 -20.02
C HIS A 84 -7.35 5.83 -18.91
N PRO A 85 -7.96 7.03 -18.86
CA PRO A 85 -7.79 7.95 -17.75
C PRO A 85 -8.07 7.25 -16.40
N GLY A 86 -7.23 7.53 -15.40
CA GLY A 86 -7.32 6.93 -14.07
C GLY A 86 -6.64 5.56 -13.92
N VAL A 87 -6.05 5.01 -14.98
CA VAL A 87 -5.18 3.82 -14.93
C VAL A 87 -3.72 4.27 -14.94
N ALA A 88 -3.06 4.19 -13.79
CA ALA A 88 -1.66 4.54 -13.61
C ALA A 88 -0.73 3.46 -14.16
N TYR A 89 -1.11 2.19 -14.04
CA TYR A 89 -0.30 1.04 -14.43
C TYR A 89 -0.80 0.41 -15.72
N SER A 90 -0.83 1.24 -16.77
CA SER A 90 -1.35 0.91 -18.10
C SER A 90 -0.70 -0.32 -18.74
N THR A 91 0.46 -0.76 -18.29
CA THR A 91 1.22 -1.89 -18.86
C THR A 91 1.31 -3.10 -17.93
N LEU A 92 0.49 -3.17 -16.87
CA LEU A 92 0.30 -4.39 -16.08
C LEU A 92 -0.84 -5.22 -16.66
N ASN A 93 -0.62 -6.53 -16.74
CA ASN A 93 -1.64 -7.48 -17.19
C ASN A 93 -2.55 -7.85 -16.02
N GLU A 94 -3.88 -7.87 -16.22
CA GLU A 94 -4.81 -8.24 -15.15
C GLU A 94 -4.64 -9.68 -14.65
N GLY A 95 -4.78 -9.81 -13.34
CA GLY A 95 -4.66 -11.07 -12.63
C GLY A 95 -3.23 -11.52 -12.36
N VAL A 96 -2.20 -10.81 -12.85
CA VAL A 96 -0.81 -11.15 -12.57
C VAL A 96 -0.51 -11.06 -11.07
N VAL A 97 0.22 -12.03 -10.52
CA VAL A 97 0.70 -11.95 -9.15
C VAL A 97 1.80 -10.90 -9.08
N LEU A 98 1.61 -9.90 -8.22
CA LEU A 98 2.62 -8.87 -7.91
C LEU A 98 3.48 -9.27 -6.72
N ALA A 99 2.87 -9.89 -5.70
CA ALA A 99 3.55 -10.32 -4.50
C ALA A 99 2.81 -11.47 -3.79
N VAL A 100 3.56 -12.23 -2.99
CA VAL A 100 3.03 -12.93 -1.82
C VAL A 100 3.01 -11.93 -0.67
N MET A 101 1.89 -11.87 0.05
CA MET A 101 1.73 -11.05 1.24
C MET A 101 1.47 -11.95 2.45
N ARG A 102 2.24 -11.75 3.53
CA ARG A 102 1.89 -12.27 4.85
C ARG A 102 1.47 -11.12 5.74
N LEU A 103 0.24 -11.13 6.22
CA LEU A 103 -0.22 -10.24 7.29
C LEU A 103 0.04 -10.91 8.64
N HIS A 104 0.74 -10.21 9.53
CA HIS A 104 1.08 -10.73 10.87
C HIS A 104 -0.06 -10.55 11.88
N GLN A 105 -0.93 -9.60 11.62
CA GLN A 105 -2.13 -9.30 12.41
C GLN A 105 -3.25 -8.79 11.50
N GLU A 106 -4.43 -8.56 12.05
CA GLU A 106 -5.51 -7.90 11.32
C GLU A 106 -5.05 -6.52 10.81
N HIS A 107 -5.38 -6.21 9.56
CA HIS A 107 -5.05 -4.95 8.92
C HIS A 107 -6.20 -4.51 8.02
N ASN A 108 -6.48 -3.21 7.98
CA ASN A 108 -7.51 -2.70 7.10
C ASN A 108 -6.96 -2.53 5.67
N ASP A 109 -7.75 -2.96 4.69
CA ASP A 109 -7.44 -2.70 3.29
C ASP A 109 -7.67 -1.21 2.94
N PHE A 110 -7.44 -0.85 1.68
CA PHE A 110 -7.57 0.53 1.22
C PHE A 110 -9.00 1.08 1.27
N ARG A 111 -10.00 0.20 1.39
CA ARG A 111 -11.43 0.52 1.52
C ARG A 111 -11.93 0.43 2.97
N ASP A 112 -10.99 0.35 3.91
CA ASP A 112 -11.24 0.17 5.34
C ASP A 112 -11.98 -1.12 5.72
N GLN A 113 -11.78 -2.18 4.93
CA GLN A 113 -12.28 -3.51 5.26
C GLN A 113 -11.24 -4.25 6.12
N PRO A 114 -11.62 -4.86 7.26
CA PRO A 114 -10.69 -5.62 8.07
C PRO A 114 -10.29 -6.92 7.36
N VAL A 115 -8.98 -7.13 7.23
CA VAL A 115 -8.37 -8.34 6.66
C VAL A 115 -7.61 -9.07 7.76
N GLY A 116 -7.97 -10.33 8.00
CA GLY A 116 -7.33 -11.14 9.03
C GLY A 116 -5.84 -11.42 8.73
N ALA A 117 -5.12 -11.82 9.78
CA ALA A 117 -3.77 -12.35 9.63
C ALA A 117 -3.77 -13.60 8.75
N GLY A 118 -2.77 -13.74 7.88
CA GLY A 118 -2.74 -14.84 6.91
C GLY A 118 -1.70 -14.65 5.82
N ILE A 119 -1.67 -15.62 4.90
CA ILE A 119 -0.83 -15.59 3.70
C ILE A 119 -1.75 -15.49 2.48
N TYR A 120 -1.43 -14.57 1.58
CA TYR A 120 -2.26 -14.20 0.44
C TYR A 120 -1.39 -13.99 -0.80
N LEU A 121 -2.01 -14.05 -1.98
CA LEU A 121 -1.43 -13.49 -3.20
C LEU A 121 -2.07 -12.14 -3.48
N ALA A 122 -1.23 -11.13 -3.72
CA ALA A 122 -1.65 -9.82 -4.17
C ALA A 122 -1.61 -9.78 -5.71
N ARG A 123 -2.78 -9.77 -6.35
CA ARG A 123 -2.93 -9.79 -7.81
C ARG A 123 -3.40 -8.45 -8.34
N TYR A 124 -2.82 -7.99 -9.44
CA TYR A 124 -3.24 -6.74 -10.06
C TYR A 124 -4.64 -6.85 -10.66
N LEU A 125 -5.52 -5.91 -10.34
CA LEU A 125 -6.79 -5.69 -11.01
C LEU A 125 -7.05 -4.20 -11.20
N ARG A 126 -7.84 -3.90 -12.22
CA ARG A 126 -8.41 -2.56 -12.39
C ARG A 126 -9.85 -2.58 -11.92
N GLN A 127 -10.23 -1.61 -11.10
CA GLN A 127 -11.64 -1.38 -10.78
C GLN A 127 -12.39 -1.12 -12.10
N PRO A 128 -13.57 -1.70 -12.36
CA PRO A 128 -14.32 -1.49 -13.60
C PRO A 128 -14.59 0.00 -13.89
N ASP A 129 -14.62 0.37 -15.18
CA ASP A 129 -15.07 1.70 -15.61
C ASP A 129 -16.55 1.63 -15.97
N ASP A 130 -17.39 1.53 -14.94
CA ASP A 130 -18.83 1.55 -15.12
C ASP A 130 -19.45 2.64 -14.24
N GLY A 131 -20.71 2.96 -14.52
CA GLY A 131 -21.43 4.00 -13.79
C GLY A 131 -21.53 3.75 -12.27
N ASN A 132 -21.32 2.52 -11.79
CA ASN A 132 -21.40 2.17 -10.37
C ASN A 132 -20.09 2.42 -9.62
N HIS A 133 -18.99 2.70 -10.33
CA HIS A 133 -17.67 2.94 -9.74
C HIS A 133 -17.15 4.37 -9.99
N LEU A 134 -17.98 5.24 -10.59
CA LEU A 134 -17.62 6.63 -10.83
C LEU A 134 -17.52 7.41 -9.53
N GLY A 135 -16.32 7.93 -9.23
CA GLY A 135 -16.06 8.80 -8.08
C GLY A 135 -15.70 8.06 -6.79
N GLU A 136 -15.65 6.72 -6.81
CA GLU A 136 -15.30 5.90 -5.63
C GLU A 136 -13.84 6.08 -5.20
N THR A 137 -12.89 6.14 -6.14
CA THR A 137 -11.48 6.43 -5.85
C THR A 137 -10.83 7.27 -6.94
N THR A 138 -9.74 7.93 -6.58
CA THR A 138 -8.96 8.76 -7.53
C THR A 138 -8.31 7.93 -8.63
N TYR A 139 -7.81 6.74 -8.26
CA TYR A 139 -7.14 5.80 -9.15
C TYR A 139 -7.84 4.44 -9.13
N ARG A 140 -7.74 3.73 -10.26
CA ARG A 140 -8.46 2.47 -10.48
C ARG A 140 -7.59 1.24 -10.35
N ASP A 141 -6.32 1.41 -10.01
CA ASP A 141 -5.34 0.35 -9.93
C ASP A 141 -5.29 -0.25 -8.52
N TYR A 142 -5.48 -1.57 -8.42
CA TYR A 142 -5.49 -2.28 -7.15
C TYR A 142 -4.66 -3.57 -7.22
N ALA A 143 -4.11 -3.96 -6.07
CA ALA A 143 -3.73 -5.33 -5.81
C ALA A 143 -4.82 -5.97 -4.93
N VAL A 144 -5.58 -6.91 -5.49
CA VAL A 144 -6.60 -7.65 -4.75
C VAL A 144 -6.01 -8.93 -4.15
N LEU A 145 -6.49 -9.31 -2.97
CA LEU A 145 -6.04 -10.55 -2.34
C LEU A 145 -6.79 -11.76 -2.88
N THR A 146 -6.04 -12.84 -3.11
CA THR A 146 -6.57 -14.17 -3.44
C THR A 146 -5.90 -15.22 -2.54
N THR A 147 -6.48 -16.43 -2.48
CA THR A 147 -5.89 -17.52 -1.70
C THR A 147 -4.49 -17.89 -2.25
N PRO A 148 -3.57 -18.39 -1.40
CA PRO A 148 -2.26 -18.85 -1.84
C PRO A 148 -2.28 -20.18 -2.61
N LYS A 149 -3.45 -20.62 -3.09
CA LYS A 149 -3.66 -21.84 -3.87
C LYS A 149 -3.95 -21.47 -5.32
N ALA A 150 -2.98 -20.83 -5.96
CA ALA A 150 -3.12 -20.42 -7.34
C ALA A 150 -2.84 -21.57 -8.31
N ASP A 151 -3.72 -21.71 -9.31
CA ASP A 151 -3.47 -22.56 -10.48
C ASP A 151 -2.47 -21.91 -11.46
N SER A 152 -2.22 -20.59 -11.34
CA SER A 152 -1.27 -19.82 -12.15
C SER A 152 -0.73 -18.58 -11.43
N VAL A 153 0.56 -18.28 -11.58
CA VAL A 153 1.19 -17.01 -11.14
C VAL A 153 1.13 -15.91 -12.22
N GLY A 154 0.85 -16.29 -13.46
CA GLY A 154 0.75 -15.40 -14.60
C GLY A 154 -0.58 -14.64 -14.66
N PRO A 155 -0.80 -13.85 -15.72
CA PRO A 155 -2.05 -13.14 -15.94
C PRO A 155 -3.18 -14.15 -16.17
N GLN A 156 -4.32 -13.92 -15.50
CA GLN A 156 -5.52 -14.75 -15.61
C GLN A 156 -6.78 -13.92 -15.93
N GLY A 157 -6.61 -12.61 -16.13
CA GLY A 157 -7.70 -11.69 -16.47
C GLY A 157 -8.58 -11.33 -15.28
N PHE A 158 -9.54 -10.44 -15.55
CA PHE A 158 -10.41 -9.84 -14.53
C PHE A 158 -11.34 -10.87 -13.87
N GLU A 159 -12.16 -11.59 -14.65
CA GLU A 159 -13.23 -12.44 -14.12
C GLU A 159 -12.70 -13.57 -13.21
N GLU A 160 -11.65 -14.26 -13.64
CA GLU A 160 -11.06 -15.35 -12.85
C GLU A 160 -10.45 -14.82 -11.54
N THR A 161 -9.73 -13.71 -11.60
CA THR A 161 -9.15 -13.07 -10.41
C THR A 161 -10.21 -12.56 -9.45
N LEU A 162 -11.28 -11.96 -9.98
CA LEU A 162 -12.39 -11.49 -9.16
C LEU A 162 -13.06 -12.67 -8.44
N ASN A 163 -13.36 -13.76 -9.14
CA ASN A 163 -13.96 -14.95 -8.53
C ASN A 163 -13.10 -15.52 -7.39
N GLN A 164 -11.77 -15.64 -7.60
CA GLN A 164 -10.85 -16.08 -6.55
C GLN A 164 -10.78 -15.12 -5.36
N ALA A 165 -10.91 -13.81 -5.58
CA ALA A 165 -10.96 -12.83 -4.49
C ALA A 165 -12.28 -12.91 -3.73
N LEU A 166 -13.38 -13.19 -4.43
CA LEU A 166 -14.71 -13.35 -3.84
C LEU A 166 -14.84 -14.59 -2.96
N ASP A 167 -14.01 -15.62 -3.16
CA ASP A 167 -13.91 -16.77 -2.26
C ASP A 167 -13.37 -16.38 -0.87
N LEU A 168 -12.63 -15.28 -0.76
CA LEU A 168 -12.15 -14.77 0.53
C LEU A 168 -13.18 -13.86 1.21
N ASN A 169 -13.86 -13.00 0.46
CA ASN A 169 -14.83 -12.04 0.98
C ASN A 169 -15.78 -11.55 -0.11
N LEU A 170 -17.03 -11.20 0.25
CA LEU A 170 -18.04 -10.72 -0.71
C LEU A 170 -17.61 -9.46 -1.48
N HIS A 171 -16.73 -8.66 -0.89
CA HIS A 171 -16.02 -7.59 -1.58
C HIS A 171 -14.51 -7.92 -1.59
N PRO A 172 -13.83 -7.85 -2.75
CA PRO A 172 -12.40 -8.10 -2.79
C PRO A 172 -11.65 -7.21 -1.81
N PHE A 173 -10.77 -7.81 -1.01
CA PHE A 173 -9.83 -7.04 -0.22
C PHE A 173 -8.82 -6.38 -1.16
N ALA A 174 -8.69 -5.06 -1.06
CA ALA A 174 -8.02 -4.27 -2.08
C ALA A 174 -6.93 -3.37 -1.48
N TRP A 175 -5.70 -3.57 -1.94
CA TRP A 175 -4.57 -2.67 -1.69
C TRP A 175 -4.48 -1.69 -2.85
N GLY A 176 -4.55 -0.39 -2.57
CA GLY A 176 -4.42 0.63 -3.61
C GLY A 176 -3.03 0.58 -4.24
N LEU A 177 -2.97 0.74 -5.56
CA LEU A 177 -1.71 1.02 -6.26
C LEU A 177 -1.73 2.49 -6.67
N TRP A 178 -0.98 3.31 -5.95
CA TRP A 178 -0.91 4.75 -6.20
C TRP A 178 0.08 5.04 -7.33
N PRO A 179 -0.12 6.05 -8.21
CA PRO A 179 0.87 6.39 -9.23
C PRO A 179 2.28 6.56 -8.65
N ALA A 180 3.24 5.76 -9.14
CA ALA A 180 4.58 5.73 -8.56
C ALA A 180 5.33 7.07 -8.66
N ASN A 181 4.96 7.95 -9.59
CA ASN A 181 5.51 9.30 -9.71
C ASN A 181 5.00 10.28 -8.63
N GLU A 182 3.91 9.94 -7.93
CA GLU A 182 3.37 10.72 -6.81
C GLU A 182 3.91 10.25 -5.45
N VAL A 183 4.56 9.09 -5.40
CA VAL A 183 5.21 8.58 -4.19
C VAL A 183 6.71 8.82 -4.28
N VAL A 184 7.24 9.67 -3.41
CA VAL A 184 8.67 10.03 -3.37
C VAL A 184 9.33 9.33 -2.19
N THR A 185 10.24 8.41 -2.48
CA THR A 185 11.05 7.68 -1.48
C THR A 185 12.51 8.13 -1.51
N GLU A 186 13.20 8.00 -0.38
CA GLU A 186 14.63 8.33 -0.26
C GLU A 186 15.54 7.26 -0.88
N SER A 187 15.02 6.04 -1.05
CA SER A 187 15.71 4.88 -1.61
C SER A 187 14.74 3.98 -2.37
N GLU A 188 15.28 3.00 -3.10
CA GLU A 188 14.51 2.01 -3.83
C GLU A 188 15.11 0.60 -3.62
N PRO A 189 14.33 -0.39 -3.13
CA PRO A 189 12.95 -0.26 -2.66
C PRO A 189 12.86 0.69 -1.43
N GLY A 190 11.72 1.37 -1.27
CA GLY A 190 11.53 2.34 -0.19
C GLY A 190 10.08 2.43 0.27
N ILE A 191 9.86 3.12 1.38
CA ILE A 191 8.54 3.44 1.93
C ILE A 191 8.45 4.93 2.20
N ALA A 192 7.30 5.55 1.91
CA ALA A 192 7.06 6.95 2.22
C ALA A 192 5.57 7.24 2.43
N ALA A 193 5.30 8.23 3.26
CA ALA A 193 4.02 8.92 3.25
C ALA A 193 3.90 9.74 1.96
N PHE A 194 2.78 9.62 1.26
CA PHE A 194 2.49 10.42 0.05
C PHE A 194 1.22 11.28 0.22
N GLN A 195 0.45 11.03 1.28
CA GLN A 195 -0.61 11.88 1.82
C GLN A 195 -0.50 11.86 3.36
N PRO A 196 -1.20 12.74 4.11
CA PRO A 196 -1.05 12.85 5.56
C PRO A 196 -1.20 11.53 6.35
N ASP A 197 -1.97 10.59 5.83
CA ASP A 197 -2.34 9.33 6.47
C ASP A 197 -2.09 8.09 5.58
N LYS A 198 -1.51 8.27 4.39
CA LYS A 198 -1.27 7.17 3.44
C LYS A 198 0.20 6.93 3.19
N TRP A 199 0.60 5.68 3.33
CA TRP A 199 1.97 5.21 3.14
C TRP A 199 2.01 4.14 2.06
N ALA A 200 3.03 4.21 1.20
CA ALA A 200 3.23 3.22 0.15
C ALA A 200 4.66 2.69 0.13
N VAL A 201 4.79 1.40 -0.15
CA VAL A 201 6.04 0.78 -0.56
C VAL A 201 6.21 0.99 -2.06
N LYS A 202 7.35 1.53 -2.47
CA LYS A 202 7.70 1.81 -3.87
C LYS A 202 8.92 0.99 -4.28
N LEU A 203 8.84 0.32 -5.43
CA LEU A 203 9.91 -0.47 -6.02
C LEU A 203 9.72 -0.68 -7.53
N SER A 204 10.81 -0.96 -8.22
CA SER A 204 10.82 -1.40 -9.61
C SER A 204 10.82 -2.92 -9.72
N LEU A 205 9.89 -3.43 -10.51
CA LEU A 205 9.78 -4.84 -10.88
C LEU A 205 10.27 -5.03 -12.31
N PRO A 206 11.28 -5.90 -12.54
CA PRO A 206 11.73 -6.19 -13.89
C PRO A 206 10.70 -7.06 -14.63
N ARG A 207 10.80 -7.07 -15.96
CA ARG A 207 9.93 -7.85 -16.84
C ARG A 207 10.70 -8.81 -17.73
N GLU A 208 10.00 -9.79 -18.28
CA GLU A 208 10.54 -10.77 -19.24
C GLU A 208 11.11 -10.13 -20.52
N ASP A 209 10.54 -9.01 -20.98
CA ASP A 209 11.01 -8.25 -22.14
C ASP A 209 12.26 -7.39 -21.87
N GLY A 210 12.80 -7.44 -20.65
CA GLY A 210 13.95 -6.65 -20.20
C GLY A 210 13.60 -5.22 -19.78
N SER A 211 12.33 -4.80 -19.89
CA SER A 211 11.86 -3.55 -19.29
C SER A 211 11.64 -3.68 -17.78
N SER A 212 11.27 -2.59 -17.12
CA SER A 212 10.80 -2.60 -15.74
C SER A 212 9.56 -1.73 -15.58
N ILE A 213 8.87 -1.90 -14.46
CA ILE A 213 7.79 -1.02 -14.00
C ILE A 213 8.00 -0.68 -12.53
N THR A 214 8.02 0.61 -12.25
CA THR A 214 8.00 1.09 -10.87
C THR A 214 6.56 1.14 -10.40
N ILE A 215 6.26 0.43 -9.32
CA ILE A 215 4.95 0.45 -8.65
C ILE A 215 5.07 1.10 -7.27
N ALA A 216 3.96 1.64 -6.77
CA ALA A 216 3.79 2.05 -5.39
C ALA A 216 2.51 1.42 -4.82
N MET A 217 2.68 0.46 -3.92
CA MET A 217 1.58 -0.25 -3.26
C MET A 217 1.31 0.41 -1.91
N VAL A 218 0.08 0.86 -1.68
CA VAL A 218 -0.35 1.44 -0.41
C VAL A 218 -0.37 0.34 0.65
N VAL A 219 0.38 0.52 1.74
CA VAL A 219 0.54 -0.46 2.82
C VAL A 219 -0.05 0.02 4.16
N ALA A 220 -0.47 1.29 4.22
CA ALA A 220 -1.23 1.84 5.32
C ALA A 220 -1.97 3.10 4.88
N GLY A 221 -3.11 3.35 5.53
CA GLY A 221 -4.07 4.37 5.13
C GLY A 221 -5.12 3.83 4.19
N ASN A 222 -6.29 4.44 4.21
CA ASN A 222 -7.46 4.06 3.44
C ASN A 222 -7.95 5.27 2.63
N GLU A 223 -8.70 5.01 1.58
CA GLU A 223 -9.44 6.02 0.83
C GLU A 223 -10.93 5.82 1.15
N TRP A 224 -11.38 6.54 2.19
CA TRP A 224 -12.79 6.69 2.48
C TRP A 224 -13.38 7.77 1.57
N HIS A 225 -14.36 7.39 0.76
CA HIS A 225 -15.33 8.34 0.22
C HIS A 225 -16.72 7.92 0.67
N TYR A 226 -17.46 8.88 1.23
CA TYR A 226 -18.85 8.75 1.68
C TYR A 226 -19.82 9.04 0.53
#